data_AF-A0A7S4ILX5-F1
#
_entry.id   AF-A0A7S4ILX5-F1
#
_cell.length_a   1.000
_cell.length_b   1.000
_cell.length_c   1.000
_cell.angle_alpha   90.00
_cell.angle_beta   90.00
_cell.angle_gamma   90.00
#
_symmetry.space_group_name_H-M   'P 1'
#
loop_
_entity.id
_entity.type
_entity.pdbx_description
1 polymer ?
#
loop_
_entity_poly.entity_id
_entity_poly.type
_entity_poly.pdbx_seq_one_letter_code
_entity_poly.pdbx_strand_id
1 'polypeptide(L)'
;MRSLALNFFVACAALAGPRPAEPLSAASNSPTPTLFRHFAFAPNGVCVRPSTFYAKIHDDGNSSSPATTTTQCKEFAMRNVPGEGDCMFLAVALATATSMGLGGNDALLRAIAAETRDVVARVLTGSGNLYIEGKRLVPALDLLLSAARGEGVAPDEYLERLRAGGLQGGLQGGGPELTVLSNVLRRPISIYELDEQDSRGAPSTITNADGGGCDGLADEPVAMRCRIREVGVFGDIFRDPCLAIPDSAVLSGLQPGAYSWHLHILVVDAGAGEKHACALLPQFCGEG
;
A
#
# COMPACT_ATOMS: atom_id res chain seq x y z
N MET A 1 -20.51 -18.75 -5.33
CA MET A 1 -19.63 -17.62 -5.70
C MET A 1 -20.09 -16.29 -5.07
N ARG A 2 -20.29 -16.25 -3.74
CA ARG A 2 -20.69 -15.05 -2.97
C ARG A 2 -19.73 -14.73 -1.80
N SER A 3 -18.55 -15.38 -1.77
CA SER A 3 -17.72 -15.48 -0.55
C SER A 3 -16.39 -14.70 -0.58
N LEU A 4 -15.98 -14.11 -1.71
CA LEU A 4 -14.72 -13.36 -1.81
C LEU A 4 -14.91 -11.84 -1.68
N ALA A 5 -15.99 -11.29 -2.24
CA ALA A 5 -16.30 -9.85 -2.14
C ALA A 5 -16.66 -9.39 -0.72
N LEU A 6 -17.19 -10.28 0.12
CA LEU A 6 -17.48 -9.98 1.53
C LEU A 6 -16.18 -9.98 2.37
N ASN A 7 -15.20 -10.83 2.04
CA ASN A 7 -13.94 -10.89 2.77
C ASN A 7 -13.04 -9.68 2.47
N PHE A 8 -13.13 -9.08 1.28
CA PHE A 8 -12.37 -7.85 0.96
C PHE A 8 -12.99 -6.60 1.59
N PHE A 9 -14.33 -6.51 1.61
CA PHE A 9 -15.01 -5.48 2.40
C PHE A 9 -14.76 -5.65 3.90
N VAL A 10 -14.64 -6.88 4.40
CA VAL A 10 -14.25 -7.16 5.80
C VAL A 10 -12.77 -6.86 6.05
N ALA A 11 -11.86 -7.06 5.09
CA ALA A 11 -10.45 -6.69 5.23
C ALA A 11 -10.24 -5.16 5.20
N CYS A 12 -10.99 -4.43 4.36
CA CYS A 12 -10.99 -2.96 4.37
C CYS A 12 -11.75 -2.38 5.57
N ALA A 13 -12.84 -3.03 6.04
CA ALA A 13 -13.50 -2.68 7.30
C ALA A 13 -12.66 -3.07 8.52
N ALA A 14 -11.72 -4.01 8.41
CA ALA A 14 -10.76 -4.31 9.47
C ALA A 14 -9.68 -3.23 9.63
N LEU A 15 -9.50 -2.33 8.65
CA LEU A 15 -8.73 -1.09 8.81
C LEU A 15 -9.55 0.01 9.53
N ALA A 16 -10.88 -0.11 9.54
CA ALA A 16 -11.83 0.81 10.17
C ALA A 16 -12.67 0.06 11.21
N GLY A 17 -12.01 -0.49 12.24
CA GLY A 17 -12.75 -1.05 13.37
C GLY A 17 -13.61 0.04 14.03
N PRO A 18 -14.89 -0.24 14.38
CA PRO A 18 -15.72 0.75 15.06
C PRO A 18 -15.08 1.11 16.40
N ARG A 19 -14.71 2.38 16.59
CA ARG A 19 -14.24 2.90 17.88
C ARG A 19 -15.45 3.15 18.78
N PRO A 20 -15.64 2.42 19.89
CA PRO A 20 -16.44 2.95 20.99
C PRO A 20 -15.71 4.17 21.56
N ALA A 21 -16.43 5.27 21.75
CA ALA A 21 -15.95 6.41 22.52
C ALA A 21 -15.90 6.02 24.00
N GLU A 22 -14.88 5.27 24.43
CA GLU A 22 -14.65 4.95 25.85
C GLU A 22 -13.39 5.63 26.40
N PRO A 23 -13.44 6.11 27.67
CA PRO A 23 -12.30 6.74 28.32
C PRO A 23 -11.23 5.70 28.66
N LEU A 24 -9.97 6.06 28.36
CA LEU A 24 -8.76 5.28 28.62
C LEU A 24 -8.70 4.72 30.05
N SER A 25 -8.92 3.41 30.21
CA SER A 25 -8.55 2.66 31.42
C SER A 25 -8.49 1.13 31.16
N ALA A 26 -7.34 0.55 31.54
CA ALA A 26 -7.05 -0.87 31.78
C ALA A 26 -6.73 -1.81 30.58
N ALA A 27 -5.41 -1.94 30.37
CA ALA A 27 -4.62 -3.07 29.86
C ALA A 27 -5.37 -4.34 29.38
N SER A 28 -5.40 -4.52 28.05
CA SER A 28 -5.57 -5.82 27.40
C SER A 28 -4.19 -6.37 27.01
N ASN A 29 -3.76 -7.46 27.66
CA ASN A 29 -2.50 -8.15 27.42
C ASN A 29 -2.61 -9.08 26.20
N SER A 30 -2.67 -8.53 24.98
CA SER A 30 -2.31 -9.29 23.77
C SER A 30 -0.84 -9.02 23.41
N PRO A 31 -0.01 -10.04 23.13
CA PRO A 31 1.37 -9.83 22.73
C PRO A 31 1.39 -9.26 21.30
N THR A 32 1.54 -7.94 21.17
CA THR A 32 1.44 -7.24 19.88
C THR A 32 2.78 -7.26 19.15
N PRO A 33 2.84 -7.73 17.88
CA PRO A 33 4.05 -7.59 17.08
C PRO A 33 4.25 -6.12 16.70
N THR A 34 5.21 -5.45 17.34
CA THR A 34 5.61 -4.06 17.04
C THR A 34 6.60 -3.99 15.88
N LEU A 35 6.34 -4.70 14.78
CA LEU A 35 7.31 -4.87 13.67
C LEU A 35 7.79 -3.54 13.09
N PHE A 36 6.89 -2.56 12.99
CA PHE A 36 7.26 -1.22 12.51
C PHE A 36 8.31 -0.52 13.38
N ARG A 37 8.36 -0.79 14.69
CA ARG A 37 9.36 -0.20 15.60
C ARG A 37 10.78 -0.73 15.36
N HIS A 38 10.91 -1.85 14.67
CA HIS A 38 12.21 -2.40 14.29
C HIS A 38 12.76 -1.78 13.01
N PHE A 39 11.97 -0.96 12.31
CA PHE A 39 12.43 -0.28 11.12
C PHE A 39 13.27 0.94 11.47
N ALA A 40 14.40 1.08 10.78
CA ALA A 40 15.26 2.24 10.88
C ALA A 40 15.15 3.07 9.61
N PHE A 41 15.07 4.40 9.77
CA PHE A 41 14.87 5.34 8.68
C PHE A 41 16.00 6.37 8.61
N ALA A 42 16.42 6.69 7.40
CA ALA A 42 17.27 7.85 7.13
C ALA A 42 16.48 9.17 7.29
N PRO A 43 17.16 10.33 7.42
CA PRO A 43 16.48 11.63 7.58
C PRO A 43 15.53 12.02 6.45
N ASN A 44 15.70 11.45 5.26
CA ASN A 44 14.81 11.66 4.10
C ASN A 44 13.57 10.71 4.10
N GLY A 45 13.41 9.91 5.15
CA GLY A 45 12.32 8.96 5.32
C GLY A 45 12.53 7.60 4.64
N VAL A 46 13.65 7.36 3.96
CA VAL A 46 13.93 6.06 3.35
C VAL A 46 14.28 5.04 4.43
N CYS A 47 13.68 3.85 4.35
CA CYS A 47 13.98 2.75 5.25
C CYS A 47 15.38 2.19 4.95
N VAL A 48 16.25 2.22 5.96
CA VAL A 48 17.61 1.67 5.87
C VAL A 48 17.72 0.29 6.49
N ARG A 49 16.74 -0.12 7.31
CA ARG A 49 16.66 -1.47 7.85
C ARG A 49 15.20 -1.86 8.07
N PRO A 50 14.69 -2.90 7.39
CA PRO A 50 15.33 -3.59 6.27
C PRO A 50 15.55 -2.61 5.09
N SER A 51 16.57 -2.84 4.28
CA SER A 51 16.88 -1.98 3.12
C SER A 51 16.04 -2.34 1.89
N THR A 52 15.58 -3.59 1.82
CA THR A 52 14.83 -4.11 0.67
C THR A 52 13.59 -4.86 1.12
N PHE A 53 12.48 -4.53 0.50
CA PHE A 53 11.21 -5.25 0.64
C PHE A 53 10.95 -6.03 -0.63
N TYR A 54 10.45 -7.25 -0.54
CA TYR A 54 10.21 -8.03 -1.74
C TYR A 54 8.91 -8.83 -1.71
N ALA A 55 8.25 -8.89 -2.87
CA ALA A 55 7.04 -9.67 -3.09
C ALA A 55 7.29 -10.71 -4.18
N LYS A 56 6.93 -11.97 -3.91
CA LYS A 56 6.89 -13.02 -4.94
C LYS A 56 5.65 -12.81 -5.78
N ILE A 57 5.81 -12.67 -7.10
CA ILE A 57 4.70 -12.68 -8.04
C ILE A 57 4.46 -14.13 -8.41
N HIS A 58 3.28 -14.63 -8.05
CA HIS A 58 2.79 -15.85 -8.68
C HIS A 58 2.26 -15.48 -10.05
N ASP A 59 2.97 -15.90 -11.10
CA ASP A 59 2.37 -15.93 -12.42
C ASP A 59 1.25 -16.98 -12.35
N ASP A 60 0.00 -16.52 -12.34
CA ASP A 60 -1.19 -17.36 -12.46
C ASP A 60 -1.23 -17.92 -13.88
N GLY A 61 -0.33 -18.86 -14.14
CA GLY A 61 -0.03 -19.41 -15.44
C GLY A 61 -1.25 -20.06 -16.06
N ASN A 62 -1.92 -19.32 -16.95
CA ASN A 62 -2.76 -19.91 -17.99
C ASN A 62 -1.91 -20.43 -19.18
N SER A 63 -0.58 -20.48 -19.02
CA SER A 63 0.34 -21.08 -19.97
C SER A 63 0.39 -22.59 -19.75
N SER A 64 -0.30 -23.34 -20.61
CA SER A 64 -0.34 -24.82 -20.66
C SER A 64 1.01 -25.50 -20.99
N SER A 65 2.14 -24.80 -20.82
CA SER A 65 3.48 -25.32 -21.10
C SER A 65 4.18 -25.78 -19.82
N PRO A 66 4.59 -27.06 -19.71
CA PRO A 66 5.24 -27.63 -18.51
C PRO A 66 6.73 -27.26 -18.36
N ALA A 67 7.15 -26.05 -18.73
CA ALA A 67 8.55 -25.66 -18.72
C ALA A 67 8.82 -24.44 -17.83
N THR A 68 9.49 -24.66 -16.69
CA THR A 68 10.15 -23.67 -15.83
C THR A 68 9.28 -22.51 -15.33
N THR A 69 8.63 -22.70 -14.18
CA THR A 69 7.98 -21.63 -13.40
C THR A 69 9.07 -20.69 -12.87
N THR A 70 9.40 -19.66 -13.65
CA THR A 70 10.29 -18.58 -13.20
C THR A 70 9.52 -17.75 -12.19
N THR A 71 9.86 -17.86 -10.90
CA THR A 71 9.25 -17.02 -9.87
C THR A 71 9.82 -15.62 -9.98
N GLN A 72 9.05 -14.68 -10.53
CA GLN A 72 9.47 -13.29 -10.57
C GLN A 72 9.34 -12.65 -9.19
N CYS A 73 10.37 -11.92 -8.77
CA CYS A 73 10.40 -11.18 -7.51
C CYS A 73 10.36 -9.68 -7.80
N LYS A 74 9.45 -8.94 -7.15
CA LYS A 74 9.48 -7.47 -7.14
C LYS A 74 10.23 -7.00 -5.91
N GLU A 75 11.19 -6.11 -6.09
CA GLU A 75 11.94 -5.48 -5.01
C GLU A 75 11.55 -4.01 -4.87
N PHE A 76 11.51 -3.54 -3.62
CA PHE A 76 11.08 -2.19 -3.26
C PHE A 76 11.97 -1.59 -2.18
N ALA A 77 12.20 -0.28 -2.28
CA ALA A 77 12.60 0.55 -1.16
C ALA A 77 11.35 1.11 -0.47
N MET A 78 11.25 0.99 0.85
CA MET A 78 10.17 1.65 1.59
C MET A 78 10.56 3.08 1.94
N ARG A 79 9.62 4.01 1.78
CA ARG A 79 9.74 5.38 2.28
C ARG A 79 8.58 5.71 3.21
N ASN A 80 8.93 6.15 4.42
CA ASN A 80 7.99 6.55 5.45
C ASN A 80 7.31 7.87 5.11
N VAL A 81 6.13 8.06 5.68
CA VAL A 81 5.41 9.33 5.71
C VAL A 81 5.00 9.68 7.14
N PRO A 82 4.72 10.96 7.46
CA PRO A 82 4.23 11.34 8.78
C PRO A 82 2.95 10.58 9.20
N GLY A 83 2.94 10.06 10.43
CA GLY A 83 1.82 9.31 11.03
C GLY A 83 0.76 10.21 11.67
N GLU A 84 0.37 11.30 11.00
CA GLU A 84 -0.52 12.34 11.54
C GLU A 84 -2.02 12.03 11.30
N GLY A 85 -2.37 10.75 11.08
CA GLY A 85 -3.70 10.32 10.65
C GLY A 85 -3.96 10.41 9.14
N ASP A 86 -3.01 10.96 8.38
CA ASP A 86 -3.10 11.14 6.92
C ASP A 86 -2.18 10.20 6.13
N CYS A 87 -1.61 9.19 6.78
CA CYS A 87 -0.56 8.34 6.23
C CYS A 87 -0.92 7.71 4.88
N MET A 88 -2.17 7.29 4.66
CA MET A 88 -2.62 6.74 3.37
C MET A 88 -2.51 7.78 2.25
N PHE A 89 -3.10 8.96 2.44
CA PHE A 89 -3.06 10.03 1.43
C PHE A 89 -1.64 10.53 1.19
N LEU A 90 -0.83 10.64 2.25
CA LEU A 90 0.57 11.01 2.14
C LEU A 90 1.40 9.96 1.39
N ALA A 91 1.15 8.67 1.63
CA ALA A 91 1.84 7.58 0.94
C ALA A 91 1.48 7.55 -0.56
N VAL A 92 0.19 7.74 -0.90
CA VAL A 92 -0.26 7.86 -2.31
C VAL A 92 0.34 9.12 -2.96
N ALA A 93 0.32 10.26 -2.28
CA ALA A 93 0.92 11.50 -2.77
C ALA A 93 2.42 11.32 -3.03
N LEU A 94 3.14 10.68 -2.11
CA LEU A 94 4.56 10.41 -2.22
C LEU A 94 4.88 9.44 -3.37
N ALA A 95 4.15 8.33 -3.48
CA ALA A 95 4.32 7.36 -4.56
C ALA A 95 4.03 8.02 -5.92
N THR A 96 2.98 8.84 -6.00
CA THR A 96 2.62 9.59 -7.20
C THR A 96 3.70 10.61 -7.58
N ALA A 97 4.16 11.43 -6.63
CA ALA A 97 5.22 12.41 -6.86
C ALA A 97 6.52 11.72 -7.31
N THR A 98 6.94 10.68 -6.61
CA THR A 98 8.17 9.93 -6.92
C THR A 98 8.09 9.30 -8.31
N SER A 99 6.93 8.74 -8.68
CA SER A 99 6.73 8.18 -10.03
C SER A 99 6.83 9.21 -11.15
N MET A 100 6.62 10.49 -10.86
CA MET A 100 6.82 11.58 -11.81
C MET A 100 8.24 12.15 -11.79
N GLY A 101 9.17 11.50 -11.07
CA GLY A 101 10.53 12.00 -10.87
C GLY A 101 10.63 13.20 -9.93
N LEU A 102 9.56 13.51 -9.18
CA LEU A 102 9.53 14.61 -8.23
C LEU A 102 9.92 14.12 -6.85
N GLY A 103 10.84 14.83 -6.20
CA GLY A 103 11.03 14.71 -4.77
C GLY A 103 9.81 15.28 -4.02
N GLY A 104 9.42 14.65 -2.91
CA GLY A 104 8.44 15.20 -1.98
C GLY A 104 9.13 15.65 -0.69
N ASN A 105 8.97 16.92 -0.33
CA ASN A 105 9.14 17.37 1.05
C ASN A 105 7.80 17.32 1.78
N ASP A 106 7.81 17.27 3.12
CA ASP A 106 6.58 17.03 3.89
C ASP A 106 5.54 18.15 3.72
N ALA A 107 5.95 19.39 3.47
CA ALA A 107 5.03 20.50 3.25
C ALA A 107 4.23 20.32 1.95
N LEU A 108 4.92 19.97 0.86
CA LEU A 108 4.29 19.67 -0.43
C LEU A 108 3.39 18.44 -0.33
N LEU A 109 3.86 17.38 0.34
CA LEU A 109 3.07 16.15 0.50
C LEU A 109 1.78 16.39 1.30
N ARG A 110 1.83 17.20 2.37
CA ARG A 110 0.62 17.60 3.12
C ARG A 110 -0.35 18.42 2.26
N ALA A 111 0.16 19.33 1.44
CA ALA A 111 -0.68 20.11 0.53
C ALA A 111 -1.37 19.21 -0.51
N ILE A 112 -0.63 18.28 -1.12
CA ILE A 112 -1.19 17.30 -2.06
C ILE A 112 -2.20 16.40 -1.36
N ALA A 113 -1.90 15.91 -0.15
CA ALA A 113 -2.83 15.07 0.61
C ALA A 113 -4.15 15.80 0.92
N ALA A 114 -4.09 17.07 1.32
CA ALA A 114 -5.29 17.88 1.58
C ALA A 114 -6.13 18.07 0.31
N GLU A 115 -5.51 18.44 -0.82
CA GLU A 115 -6.22 18.56 -2.10
C GLU A 115 -6.81 17.21 -2.54
N THR A 116 -6.05 16.14 -2.35
CA THR A 116 -6.46 14.77 -2.69
C THR A 116 -7.72 14.37 -1.92
N ARG A 117 -7.82 14.70 -0.63
CA ARG A 117 -9.03 14.46 0.18
C ARG A 117 -10.24 15.20 -0.36
N ASP A 118 -10.08 16.46 -0.72
CA ASP A 118 -11.17 17.25 -1.30
C ASP A 118 -11.62 16.68 -2.66
N VAL A 119 -10.66 16.24 -3.50
CA VAL A 119 -10.97 15.53 -4.75
C VAL A 119 -11.76 14.25 -4.48
N VAL A 120 -11.36 13.43 -3.50
CA VAL A 120 -12.12 12.21 -3.15
C VAL A 120 -13.53 12.58 -2.72
N ALA A 121 -13.69 13.56 -1.83
CA ALA A 121 -15.00 14.00 -1.36
C ALA A 121 -15.89 14.49 -2.52
N ARG A 122 -15.33 15.30 -3.44
CA ARG A 122 -16.03 15.77 -4.64
C ARG A 122 -16.48 14.62 -5.54
N VAL A 123 -15.62 13.65 -5.79
CA VAL A 123 -15.96 12.48 -6.62
C VAL A 123 -17.04 11.63 -5.97
N LEU A 124 -16.97 11.39 -4.66
CA LEU A 124 -17.98 10.64 -3.90
C LEU A 124 -19.35 11.31 -3.91
N THR A 125 -19.40 12.65 -3.89
CA THR A 125 -20.66 13.42 -4.03
C THR A 125 -21.16 13.56 -5.47
N GLY A 126 -20.31 13.26 -6.45
CA GLY A 126 -20.60 13.47 -7.86
C GLY A 126 -21.50 12.39 -8.44
N SER A 127 -22.07 12.68 -9.61
CA SER A 127 -22.69 11.66 -10.46
C SER A 127 -21.60 10.95 -11.27
N GLY A 128 -21.48 9.64 -11.13
CA GLY A 128 -20.52 8.86 -11.91
C GLY A 128 -20.39 7.43 -11.41
N ASN A 129 -19.76 6.59 -12.24
CA ASN A 129 -19.42 5.23 -11.87
C ASN A 129 -17.89 5.12 -11.70
N LEU A 130 -17.49 4.35 -10.69
CA LEU A 130 -16.11 4.04 -10.38
C LEU A 130 -15.84 2.58 -10.73
N TYR A 131 -14.67 2.31 -11.29
CA TYR A 131 -14.20 0.95 -11.48
C TYR A 131 -13.75 0.37 -10.14
N ILE A 132 -14.30 -0.79 -9.82
CA ILE A 132 -13.91 -1.66 -8.71
C ILE A 132 -13.53 -3.01 -9.30
N GLU A 133 -12.50 -3.65 -8.75
CA GLU A 133 -12.05 -5.04 -8.96
C GLU A 133 -12.69 -5.80 -10.15
N GLY A 134 -11.88 -6.17 -11.15
CA GLY A 134 -12.35 -7.07 -12.21
C GLY A 134 -13.41 -6.44 -13.14
N LYS A 135 -13.28 -5.13 -13.41
CA LYS A 135 -14.14 -4.32 -14.31
C LYS A 135 -15.56 -4.03 -13.82
N ARG A 136 -15.86 -4.24 -12.54
CA ARG A 136 -17.17 -3.87 -11.98
C ARG A 136 -17.30 -2.35 -11.90
N LEU A 137 -18.48 -1.83 -12.19
CA LEU A 137 -18.81 -0.42 -12.01
C LEU A 137 -19.71 -0.25 -10.80
N VAL A 138 -19.41 0.73 -9.95
CA VAL A 138 -20.23 1.10 -8.80
C VAL A 138 -20.48 2.60 -8.82
N PRO A 139 -21.73 3.06 -8.64
CA PRO A 139 -22.02 4.48 -8.50
C PRO A 139 -21.24 5.10 -7.34
N ALA A 140 -20.68 6.30 -7.53
CA ALA A 140 -19.91 6.97 -6.48
C ALA A 140 -20.73 7.19 -5.19
N LEU A 141 -22.03 7.49 -5.34
CA LEU A 141 -22.96 7.61 -4.22
C LEU A 141 -23.11 6.31 -3.43
N ASP A 142 -23.20 5.15 -4.09
CA ASP A 142 -23.31 3.85 -3.40
C ASP A 142 -22.04 3.54 -2.60
N LEU A 143 -20.88 3.91 -3.14
CA LEU A 143 -19.60 3.79 -2.43
C LEU A 143 -19.56 4.69 -1.19
N LEU A 144 -20.01 5.95 -1.30
CA LEU A 144 -20.11 6.88 -0.18
C LEU A 144 -21.06 6.36 0.91
N LEU A 145 -22.27 5.92 0.53
CA LEU A 145 -23.25 5.38 1.47
C LEU A 145 -22.71 4.14 2.20
N SER A 146 -21.96 3.29 1.49
CA SER A 146 -21.32 2.12 2.09
C SER A 146 -20.20 2.52 3.05
N ALA A 147 -19.38 3.51 2.69
CA ALA A 147 -18.28 3.99 3.52
C ALA A 147 -18.77 4.67 4.81
N ALA A 148 -19.73 5.59 4.69
CA ALA A 148 -20.35 6.26 5.82
C ALA A 148 -21.00 5.28 6.80
N ARG A 149 -21.67 4.23 6.28
CA ARG A 149 -22.22 3.15 7.10
C ARG A 149 -21.13 2.36 7.83
N GLY A 150 -19.99 2.10 7.18
CA GLY A 150 -18.85 1.42 7.80
C GLY A 150 -18.29 2.20 9.00
N GLU A 151 -18.26 3.53 8.89
CA GLU A 151 -17.86 4.45 9.96
C GLU A 151 -18.97 4.75 10.99
N GLY A 152 -20.20 4.28 10.74
CA GLY A 152 -21.35 4.54 11.63
C GLY A 152 -21.82 6.00 11.65
N VAL A 153 -21.55 6.78 10.60
CA VAL A 153 -21.90 8.21 10.51
C VAL A 153 -22.82 8.49 9.32
N ALA A 154 -23.42 9.69 9.29
CA ALA A 154 -24.17 10.15 8.12
C ALA A 154 -23.23 10.43 6.94
N PRO A 155 -23.69 10.33 5.67
CA PRO A 155 -22.86 10.62 4.49
C PRO A 155 -22.26 12.03 4.48
N ASP A 156 -23.02 13.04 4.91
CA ASP A 156 -22.52 14.42 4.97
C ASP A 156 -21.42 14.57 6.03
N GLU A 157 -21.61 13.97 7.21
CA GLU A 157 -20.61 13.94 8.28
C GLU A 157 -19.35 13.17 7.85
N TYR A 158 -19.50 12.06 7.11
CA TYR A 158 -18.38 11.33 6.52
C TYR A 158 -17.55 12.26 5.62
N LEU A 159 -18.20 13.03 4.75
CA LEU A 159 -17.53 13.94 3.83
C LEU A 159 -16.87 15.13 4.54
N GLU A 160 -17.47 15.65 5.61
CA GLU A 160 -16.86 16.69 6.45
C GLU A 160 -15.58 16.16 7.12
N ARG A 161 -15.65 14.98 7.75
CA ARG A 161 -14.48 14.35 8.39
C ARG A 161 -13.45 13.88 7.37
N LEU A 162 -13.85 13.51 6.15
CA LEU A 162 -12.92 13.16 5.07
C LEU A 162 -12.12 14.38 4.64
N ARG A 163 -12.74 15.56 4.54
CA ARG A 163 -12.04 16.81 4.18
C ARG A 163 -11.13 17.33 5.30
N ALA A 164 -11.48 17.07 6.55
CA ALA A 164 -10.61 17.38 7.68
C ALA A 164 -9.33 16.53 7.62
N GLY A 165 -8.18 17.14 7.90
CA GLY A 165 -6.91 16.42 8.04
C GLY A 165 -6.87 15.58 9.33
N GLY A 166 -5.95 14.62 9.42
CA GLY A 166 -5.86 13.70 10.56
C GLY A 166 -5.61 14.42 11.90
N LEU A 167 -4.79 15.48 11.90
CA LEU A 167 -4.57 16.35 13.08
C LEU A 167 -5.83 17.10 13.53
N GLN A 168 -6.84 17.20 12.68
CA GLN A 168 -8.13 17.84 12.96
C GLN A 168 -9.21 16.81 13.33
N GLY A 169 -8.85 15.55 13.57
CA GLY A 169 -9.79 14.47 13.83
C GLY A 169 -10.49 13.94 12.57
N GLY A 170 -9.90 14.18 11.40
CA GLY A 170 -10.39 13.66 10.14
C GLY A 170 -10.34 12.13 10.03
N LEU A 171 -11.00 11.58 9.02
CA LEU A 171 -11.02 10.14 8.77
C LEU A 171 -9.64 9.62 8.36
N GLN A 172 -9.30 8.41 8.81
CA GLN A 172 -8.20 7.68 8.20
C GLN A 172 -8.67 7.18 6.84
N GLY A 173 -7.85 7.36 5.80
CA GLY A 173 -8.24 6.88 4.47
C GLY A 173 -8.21 5.35 4.37
N GLY A 174 -9.10 4.77 3.59
CA GLY A 174 -9.22 3.33 3.42
C GLY A 174 -9.57 2.90 2.00
N GLY A 175 -10.23 1.75 1.88
CA GLY A 175 -10.61 1.15 0.60
C GLY A 175 -11.48 2.04 -0.31
N PRO A 176 -12.51 2.74 0.20
CA PRO A 176 -13.32 3.67 -0.59
C PRO A 176 -12.48 4.80 -1.21
N GLU A 177 -11.59 5.41 -0.41
CA GLU A 177 -10.70 6.47 -0.86
C GLU A 177 -9.72 5.95 -1.92
N LEU A 178 -9.08 4.80 -1.68
CA LEU A 178 -8.16 4.17 -2.64
C LEU A 178 -8.85 3.80 -3.95
N THR A 179 -10.11 3.37 -3.89
CA THR A 179 -10.95 3.11 -5.08
C THR A 179 -11.12 4.39 -5.88
N VAL A 180 -11.51 5.50 -5.23
CA VAL A 180 -11.65 6.78 -5.90
C VAL A 180 -10.31 7.26 -6.48
N LEU A 181 -9.23 7.16 -5.71
CA LEU A 181 -7.91 7.61 -6.12
C LEU A 181 -7.36 6.85 -7.32
N SER A 182 -7.49 5.53 -7.35
CA SER A 182 -7.10 4.75 -8.53
C SER A 182 -7.86 5.18 -9.79
N ASN A 183 -9.15 5.52 -9.66
CA ASN A 183 -9.98 6.02 -10.76
C ASN A 183 -9.61 7.43 -11.21
N VAL A 184 -9.33 8.34 -10.27
CA VAL A 184 -8.92 9.72 -10.57
C VAL A 184 -7.54 9.75 -11.21
N LEU A 185 -6.58 9.03 -10.63
CA LEU A 185 -5.21 8.94 -11.14
C LEU A 185 -5.12 8.09 -12.40
N ARG A 186 -6.16 7.29 -12.69
CA ARG A 186 -6.19 6.29 -13.78
C ARG A 186 -5.03 5.31 -13.67
N ARG A 187 -4.65 4.93 -12.45
CA ARG A 187 -3.46 4.13 -12.15
C ARG A 187 -3.78 3.04 -11.14
N PRO A 188 -3.24 1.82 -11.30
CA PRO A 188 -3.37 0.78 -10.30
C PRO A 188 -2.66 1.16 -8.99
N ILE A 189 -3.25 0.76 -7.87
CA ILE A 189 -2.68 0.90 -6.52
C ILE A 189 -2.67 -0.47 -5.83
N SER A 190 -1.51 -1.10 -5.72
CA SER A 190 -1.32 -2.34 -4.95
C SER A 190 -1.10 -2.03 -3.47
N ILE A 191 -1.82 -2.76 -2.62
CA ILE A 191 -1.64 -2.75 -1.17
C ILE A 191 -0.89 -4.00 -0.74
N TYR A 192 0.14 -3.79 0.07
CA TYR A 192 0.97 -4.85 0.63
C TYR A 192 0.87 -4.85 2.15
N GLU A 193 1.13 -6.02 2.73
CA GLU A 193 1.33 -6.22 4.16
C GLU A 193 2.62 -7.02 4.40
N LEU A 194 3.16 -6.95 5.62
CA LEU A 194 4.26 -7.80 6.05
C LEU A 194 3.82 -9.28 6.07
N ASP A 195 4.67 -10.18 5.58
CA ASP A 195 4.42 -11.61 5.69
C ASP A 195 4.74 -12.08 7.12
N GLU A 196 3.71 -12.47 7.88
CA GLU A 196 3.86 -12.90 9.28
C GLU A 196 4.73 -14.14 9.44
N GLN A 197 4.86 -14.96 8.39
CA GLN A 197 5.68 -16.18 8.45
C GLN A 197 7.16 -15.87 8.66
N ASP A 198 7.66 -14.77 8.10
CA ASP A 198 9.03 -14.31 8.32
C ASP A 198 9.19 -13.57 9.66
N SER A 199 8.09 -13.11 10.26
CA SER A 199 8.09 -12.33 11.50
C SER A 199 8.23 -13.20 12.76
N ARG A 200 7.82 -14.48 12.68
CA ARG A 200 7.93 -15.44 13.79
C ARG A 200 9.25 -16.21 13.80
N GLY A 201 10.09 -15.99 12.80
CA GLY A 201 11.49 -16.36 12.84
C GLY A 201 12.19 -15.51 13.89
N ALA A 202 12.26 -16.02 15.12
CA ALA A 202 13.41 -15.77 15.99
C ALA A 202 14.70 -15.90 15.15
N PRO A 203 15.84 -15.30 15.57
CA PRO A 203 17.13 -15.57 14.95
C PRO A 203 17.44 -17.07 15.10
N SER A 204 16.91 -17.86 14.18
CA SER A 204 17.23 -19.25 13.98
C SER A 204 18.66 -19.19 13.51
N THR A 205 19.57 -19.57 14.40
CA THR A 205 20.94 -19.94 14.07
C THR A 205 20.86 -20.86 12.86
N ILE A 206 21.13 -20.32 11.67
CA ILE A 206 21.01 -21.05 10.40
C ILE A 206 22.09 -22.14 10.45
N THR A 207 21.70 -23.36 10.81
CA THR A 207 22.49 -24.55 10.46
C THR A 207 22.14 -24.89 9.02
N ASN A 208 23.07 -24.60 8.12
CA ASN A 208 23.02 -24.92 6.70
C ASN A 208 22.71 -26.41 6.47
N ALA A 209 21.48 -26.72 6.06
CA ALA A 209 21.15 -27.95 5.35
C ALA A 209 19.82 -27.75 4.61
N ASP A 210 19.83 -28.07 3.32
CA ASP A 210 18.72 -28.10 2.36
C ASP A 210 18.30 -26.71 1.82
N GLY A 211 18.79 -26.19 0.69
CA GLY A 211 19.19 -26.85 -0.55
C GLY A 211 18.06 -26.75 -1.58
N GLY A 212 17.87 -25.57 -2.20
CA GLY A 212 16.84 -25.40 -3.23
C GLY A 212 16.57 -23.98 -3.73
N GLY A 213 17.52 -23.37 -4.45
CA GLY A 213 17.22 -22.63 -5.69
C GLY A 213 16.77 -21.17 -5.60
N CYS A 214 17.71 -20.26 -5.32
CA CYS A 214 17.95 -19.01 -6.07
C CYS A 214 19.31 -18.41 -5.65
N ASP A 215 20.34 -19.27 -5.61
CA ASP A 215 21.71 -18.90 -5.21
C ASP A 215 22.49 -18.36 -6.40
N GLY A 216 22.51 -17.04 -6.51
CA GLY A 216 23.41 -16.30 -7.39
C GLY A 216 23.74 -14.90 -6.89
N LEU A 217 23.05 -14.40 -5.87
CA LEU A 217 23.35 -13.13 -5.22
C LEU A 217 24.15 -13.41 -3.95
N ALA A 218 25.34 -12.81 -3.88
CA ALA A 218 26.27 -12.89 -2.77
C ALA A 218 25.57 -12.71 -1.41
N ASP A 219 26.14 -13.39 -0.42
CA ASP A 219 25.78 -13.56 0.99
C ASP A 219 25.59 -12.23 1.75
N GLU A 220 24.66 -11.39 1.32
CA GLU A 220 24.17 -10.24 2.07
C GLU A 220 23.37 -10.78 3.27
N PRO A 221 23.65 -10.32 4.50
CA PRO A 221 23.01 -10.86 5.68
C PRO A 221 21.48 -10.77 5.56
N VAL A 222 20.82 -11.92 5.68
CA VAL A 222 19.35 -12.13 5.63
C VAL A 222 18.56 -11.08 6.44
N ALA A 223 19.18 -10.47 7.45
CA ALA A 223 18.64 -9.37 8.24
C ALA A 223 18.33 -8.06 7.48
N MET A 224 18.68 -7.94 6.19
CA MET A 224 18.46 -6.72 5.39
C MET A 224 17.24 -6.77 4.47
N ARG A 225 16.59 -7.93 4.33
CA ARG A 225 15.43 -8.10 3.44
C ARG A 225 14.17 -8.43 4.22
N CYS A 226 13.03 -7.92 3.76
CA CYS A 226 11.74 -8.20 4.36
C CYS A 226 10.72 -8.62 3.30
N ARG A 227 10.07 -9.76 3.53
CA ARG A 227 9.03 -10.25 2.64
C ARG A 227 7.71 -9.55 2.91
N ILE A 228 7.06 -9.19 1.82
CA ILE A 228 5.73 -8.61 1.81
C ILE A 228 4.82 -9.42 0.91
N ARG A 229 3.52 -9.39 1.20
CA ARG A 229 2.48 -10.03 0.40
C ARG A 229 1.53 -8.97 -0.13
N GLU A 230 1.17 -9.09 -1.41
CA GLU A 230 0.11 -8.26 -1.98
C GLU A 230 -1.23 -8.74 -1.44
N VAL A 231 -1.98 -7.84 -0.80
CA VAL A 231 -3.30 -8.16 -0.24
C VAL A 231 -4.43 -7.74 -1.16
N GLY A 232 -4.18 -6.81 -2.09
CA GLY A 232 -5.10 -6.51 -3.18
C GLY A 232 -4.66 -5.32 -4.02
N VAL A 233 -5.39 -5.08 -5.11
CA VAL A 233 -5.09 -4.04 -6.10
C VAL A 233 -6.36 -3.25 -6.43
N PHE A 234 -6.27 -1.93 -6.36
CA PHE A 234 -7.32 -1.00 -6.80
C PHE A 234 -7.01 -0.51 -8.21
N GLY A 235 -8.00 -0.51 -9.11
CA GLY A 235 -7.80 -0.02 -10.47
C GLY A 235 -6.96 -0.92 -11.37
N ASP A 236 -6.98 -2.23 -11.13
CA ASP A 236 -6.36 -3.29 -11.95
C ASP A 236 -6.72 -3.23 -13.45
N ILE A 237 -7.87 -2.61 -13.77
CA ILE A 237 -8.30 -2.36 -15.16
C ILE A 237 -7.41 -1.34 -15.90
N PHE A 238 -6.73 -0.44 -15.18
CA PHE A 238 -5.93 0.62 -15.79
C PHE A 238 -4.59 0.07 -16.26
N ARG A 239 -4.39 0.07 -17.58
CA ARG A 239 -3.15 -0.38 -18.20
C ARG A 239 -2.15 0.75 -18.26
N ASP A 240 -0.89 0.40 -18.11
CA ASP A 240 0.21 1.33 -18.27
C ASP A 240 0.29 1.78 -19.75
N PRO A 241 0.09 3.09 -20.04
CA PRO A 241 0.12 3.61 -21.41
C PRO A 241 1.53 3.52 -22.02
N CYS A 242 2.56 3.36 -21.20
CA CYS A 242 3.96 3.25 -21.61
C CYS A 242 4.42 1.80 -21.81
N LEU A 243 3.56 0.78 -21.62
CA LEU A 243 3.94 -0.63 -21.86
C LEU A 243 4.44 -0.92 -23.27
N ALA A 244 4.02 -0.11 -24.25
CA ALA A 244 4.46 -0.25 -25.64
C ALA A 244 5.80 0.45 -25.91
N ILE A 245 6.31 1.25 -24.97
CA ILE A 245 7.59 1.94 -25.09
C ILE A 245 8.70 0.96 -24.71
N PRO A 246 9.70 0.72 -25.56
CA PRO A 246 10.79 -0.20 -25.23
C PRO A 246 11.62 0.35 -24.07
N ASP A 247 12.14 -0.55 -23.22
CA ASP A 247 12.98 -0.18 -22.07
C ASP A 247 14.20 0.65 -22.46
N SER A 248 14.70 0.50 -23.70
CA SER A 248 15.79 1.29 -24.25
C SER A 248 15.47 2.79 -24.40
N ALA A 249 14.20 3.17 -24.44
CA ALA A 249 13.74 4.55 -24.51
C ALA A 249 13.44 5.14 -23.11
N VAL A 250 13.41 4.31 -22.07
CA VAL A 250 13.25 4.74 -20.68
C VAL A 250 14.63 5.01 -20.10
N LEU A 251 14.86 6.24 -19.62
CA LEU A 251 16.11 6.59 -18.95
C LEU A 251 16.25 5.76 -17.66
N SER A 252 17.02 4.68 -17.75
CA SER A 252 17.34 3.80 -16.62
C SER A 252 18.35 4.47 -15.68
N GLY A 253 18.26 4.16 -14.37
CA GLY A 253 19.17 4.70 -13.34
C GLY A 253 18.70 5.98 -12.65
N LEU A 254 17.49 6.47 -12.96
CA LEU A 254 16.84 7.53 -12.19
C LEU A 254 16.21 6.91 -10.93
N GLN A 255 16.20 7.66 -9.82
CA GLN A 255 15.92 7.23 -8.44
C GLN A 255 14.86 6.11 -8.28
N PRO A 256 14.95 5.25 -7.25
CA PRO A 256 13.97 4.19 -6.99
C PRO A 256 12.52 4.68 -7.06
N GLY A 257 11.69 3.94 -7.78
CA GLY A 257 10.27 4.25 -8.03
C GLY A 257 9.99 5.36 -9.05
N ALA A 258 11.02 6.03 -9.60
CA ALA A 258 10.82 6.95 -10.72
C ALA A 258 10.20 6.22 -11.91
N TYR A 259 9.23 6.87 -12.55
CA TYR A 259 8.49 6.37 -13.71
C TYR A 259 7.69 5.08 -13.50
N SER A 260 7.52 4.63 -12.24
CA SER A 260 6.62 3.51 -11.96
C SER A 260 5.18 3.90 -12.26
N TRP A 261 4.54 3.29 -13.24
CA TRP A 261 3.11 3.50 -13.49
C TRP A 261 2.24 3.01 -12.32
N HIS A 262 2.57 1.86 -11.76
CA HIS A 262 1.85 1.25 -10.65
C HIS A 262 2.28 1.89 -9.32
N LEU A 263 1.32 2.28 -8.48
CA LEU A 263 1.58 2.75 -7.12
C LEU A 263 1.57 1.57 -6.13
N HIS A 264 2.55 1.53 -5.23
CA HIS A 264 2.68 0.44 -4.26
C HIS A 264 2.68 1.02 -2.84
N ILE A 265 1.77 0.55 -1.99
CA ILE A 265 1.61 1.04 -0.62
C ILE A 265 1.78 -0.14 0.34
N LEU A 266 2.65 0.00 1.33
CA LEU A 266 2.79 -0.96 2.42
C LEU A 266 1.96 -0.49 3.62
N VAL A 267 1.07 -1.35 4.11
CA VAL A 267 0.37 -1.13 5.37
C VAL A 267 1.04 -1.98 6.45
N VAL A 268 1.42 -1.32 7.54
CA VAL A 268 2.11 -1.94 8.68
C VAL A 268 1.32 -1.69 9.96
N ASP A 269 1.45 -2.62 10.91
CA ASP A 269 0.90 -2.44 12.25
C ASP A 269 1.80 -1.49 13.06
N ALA A 270 1.24 -0.36 13.49
CA ALA A 270 1.94 0.63 14.30
C ALA A 270 1.82 0.33 15.81
N GLY A 271 1.05 -0.69 16.20
CA GLY A 271 0.70 -1.03 17.57
C GLY A 271 -0.66 -0.49 17.99
N ALA A 272 -1.20 -1.01 19.10
CA ALA A 272 -2.51 -0.62 19.65
C ALA A 272 -3.70 -0.73 18.66
N GLY A 273 -3.57 -1.59 17.64
CA GLY A 273 -4.57 -1.74 16.58
C GLY A 273 -4.54 -0.63 15.53
N GLU A 274 -3.56 0.28 15.59
CA GLU A 274 -3.38 1.33 14.59
C GLU A 274 -2.57 0.80 13.39
N LYS A 275 -2.96 1.24 12.20
CA LYS A 275 -2.27 0.93 10.95
C LYS A 275 -1.58 2.17 10.42
N HIS A 276 -0.40 1.98 9.82
CA HIS A 276 0.36 3.03 9.19
C HIS A 276 0.66 2.67 7.74
N ALA A 277 0.49 3.62 6.82
CA ALA A 277 0.78 3.43 5.41
C ALA A 277 2.14 4.03 5.05
N CYS A 278 2.91 3.32 4.24
CA CYS A 278 4.19 3.76 3.70
C CYS A 278 4.18 3.59 2.17
N ALA A 279 4.98 4.39 1.45
CA ALA A 279 5.17 4.20 0.02
C ALA A 279 6.23 3.11 -0.23
N LEU A 280 5.95 2.19 -1.15
CA LEU A 280 6.92 1.26 -1.71
C LEU A 280 7.36 1.77 -3.08
N LEU A 281 8.66 1.93 -3.26
CA LEU A 281 9.28 2.46 -4.46
C LEU A 281 10.00 1.31 -5.17
N PRO A 282 9.54 0.88 -6.36
CA PRO A 282 10.20 -0.18 -7.10
C PRO A 282 11.70 0.05 -7.29
N GLN A 283 12.49 -0.97 -7.00
CA GLN A 283 13.92 -0.99 -7.28
C GLN A 283 14.16 -1.70 -8.60
N PHE A 284 14.98 -1.12 -9.46
CA PHE A 284 15.48 -1.82 -10.64
C PHE A 284 16.49 -2.87 -10.17
N CYS A 285 16.13 -4.15 -10.25
CA CYS A 285 17.13 -5.21 -10.26
C CYS A 285 17.88 -5.08 -11.59
N GLY A 286 19.05 -4.44 -11.58
CA GLY A 286 19.94 -4.52 -12.73
C GLY A 286 20.27 -5.99 -12.97
N GLU A 287 20.01 -6.50 -14.17
CA GLU A 287 20.65 -7.74 -14.61
C GLU A 287 22.16 -7.45 -14.64
N GLY A 288 22.87 -7.94 -13.62
CA GLY A 288 24.32 -7.85 -13.51
C GLY A 288 25.04 -8.80 -14.46
#